data_AF-A0AAU5JRU6-F1
#
_entry.id   AF-A0AAU5JRU6-F1
#
_cell.length_a   1.000
_cell.length_b   1.000
_cell.length_c   1.000
_cell.angle_alpha   90.00
_cell.angle_beta   90.00
_cell.angle_gamma   90.00
#
_symmetry.space_group_name_H-M   'P 1'
#
loop_
_entity.id
_entity.type
_entity.pdbx_description
1 polymer ?
#
loop_
_entity_poly.entity_id
_entity_poly.type
_entity_poly.pdbx_seq_one_letter_code
_entity_poly.pdbx_strand_id
1 'polypeptide(L)'
;MDRRLRLAPLVDVDLHQVRCLAQDAVGDGPPPADPEGLTARLGEELLPRWPDEWLVPERERWDQVRLHALEGLAQRLQREGEYLAALQTALTAAQIDPIRETAQRILIEILLAEGNRACAVKRYQEYRRLLRSELAVEPSPLMKRLVQDAMSA
;
A
#
# COMPACT_ATOMS: atom_id res chain seq x y z
N MET A 1 -34.65 -29.23 0.34
CA MET A 1 -34.95 -27.79 0.18
C MET A 1 -33.72 -27.01 0.61
N ASP A 2 -32.99 -26.42 -0.33
CA ASP A 2 -31.77 -25.63 -0.07
C ASP A 2 -32.17 -24.23 0.41
N ARG A 3 -32.30 -24.06 1.73
CA ARG A 3 -32.68 -22.79 2.35
C ARG A 3 -31.42 -21.92 2.45
N ARG A 4 -31.11 -21.18 1.39
CA ARG A 4 -29.97 -20.26 1.38
C ARG A 4 -30.24 -19.10 2.33
N LEU A 5 -29.42 -19.00 3.37
CA LEU A 5 -29.37 -17.83 4.25
C LEU A 5 -28.67 -16.70 3.51
N ARG A 6 -29.20 -15.49 3.65
CA ARG A 6 -28.61 -14.26 3.11
C ARG A 6 -28.76 -13.15 4.13
N LEU A 7 -27.83 -12.20 4.11
CA LEU A 7 -27.99 -10.96 4.86
C LEU A 7 -29.22 -10.19 4.36
N ALA A 8 -29.88 -9.47 5.26
CA ALA A 8 -30.97 -8.59 4.87
C ALA A 8 -30.41 -7.41 4.02
N PRO A 9 -31.17 -6.87 3.05
CA PRO A 9 -30.69 -5.79 2.19
C PRO A 9 -30.25 -4.50 2.93
N LEU A 10 -30.68 -4.34 4.18
CA LEU A 10 -30.36 -3.19 5.03
C LEU A 10 -29.10 -3.39 5.87
N VAL A 11 -28.50 -4.59 5.87
CA VAL A 11 -27.25 -4.83 6.57
C VAL A 11 -26.13 -4.24 5.75
N ASP A 12 -25.48 -3.23 6.31
CA ASP A 12 -24.28 -2.64 5.75
C ASP A 12 -23.05 -3.47 6.17
N VAL A 13 -22.09 -3.58 5.26
CA VAL A 13 -20.85 -4.32 5.45
C VAL A 13 -19.70 -3.36 5.18
N ASP A 14 -18.97 -3.03 6.22
CA ASP A 14 -17.77 -2.20 6.21
C ASP A 14 -16.76 -2.60 5.13
N LEU A 15 -16.56 -3.90 4.93
CA LEU A 15 -15.69 -4.43 3.88
C LEU A 15 -16.16 -4.04 2.47
N HIS A 16 -17.47 -4.01 2.21
CA HIS A 16 -17.98 -3.60 0.89
C HIS A 16 -17.69 -2.11 0.66
N GLN A 17 -17.89 -1.27 1.66
CA GLN A 17 -17.61 0.16 1.56
C GLN A 17 -16.12 0.42 1.27
N VAL A 18 -15.21 -0.19 2.04
CA VAL A 18 -13.77 0.04 1.85
C VAL A 18 -13.28 -0.53 0.52
N ARG A 19 -13.88 -1.61 0.00
CA ARG A 19 -13.57 -2.13 -1.34
C ARG A 19 -13.98 -1.18 -2.46
N CYS A 20 -15.15 -0.55 -2.36
CA CYS A 20 -15.54 0.49 -3.32
C CYS A 20 -14.55 1.67 -3.29
N LEU A 21 -14.21 2.15 -2.09
CA LEU A 21 -13.22 3.23 -1.94
C LEU A 21 -11.84 2.83 -2.48
N ALA A 22 -11.42 1.58 -2.29
CA ALA A 22 -10.17 1.04 -2.82
C ALA A 22 -10.14 1.08 -4.35
N GLN A 23 -11.26 0.74 -5.01
CA GLN A 23 -11.38 0.78 -6.47
C GLN A 23 -11.30 2.22 -7.00
N ASP A 24 -11.96 3.16 -6.34
CA ASP A 24 -11.91 4.59 -6.70
C ASP A 24 -10.51 5.19 -6.47
N ALA A 25 -9.76 4.66 -5.51
CA ALA A 25 -8.41 5.11 -5.20
C ALA A 25 -7.39 4.82 -6.31
N VAL A 26 -7.65 3.82 -7.15
CA VAL A 26 -6.77 3.42 -8.27
C VAL A 26 -6.94 4.34 -9.49
N GLY A 27 -7.99 5.18 -9.53
CA GLY A 27 -8.25 6.09 -10.64
C GLY A 27 -7.40 7.37 -10.65
N ASP A 28 -7.33 8.02 -11.81
CA ASP A 28 -6.61 9.29 -12.04
C ASP A 28 -7.40 10.56 -11.64
N GLY A 29 -8.47 10.41 -10.85
CA GLY A 29 -9.22 11.54 -10.32
C GLY A 29 -8.43 12.37 -9.30
N PRO A 30 -9.01 13.46 -8.76
CA PRO A 30 -8.42 14.18 -7.64
C PRO A 30 -8.27 13.26 -6.42
N PRO A 31 -7.35 13.56 -5.48
CA PRO A 31 -7.29 12.86 -4.20
C PRO A 31 -8.65 12.86 -3.50
N PRO A 32 -8.95 11.83 -2.69
CA PRO A 32 -10.18 11.80 -1.90
C PRO A 32 -10.17 12.97 -0.92
N ALA A 33 -11.36 13.41 -0.50
CA ALA A 33 -11.47 14.51 0.47
C ALA A 33 -10.79 14.21 1.82
N ASP A 34 -10.69 12.92 2.19
CA ASP A 34 -10.01 12.45 3.40
C ASP A 34 -9.05 11.29 3.06
N PRO A 35 -7.81 11.58 2.62
CA PRO A 35 -6.84 10.56 2.26
C PRO A 35 -6.27 9.84 3.48
N GLU A 36 -6.18 10.50 4.63
CA GLU A 36 -5.69 9.90 5.88
C GLU A 36 -6.68 8.87 6.40
N GLY A 37 -7.98 9.21 6.46
CA GLY A 37 -9.03 8.28 6.86
C GLY A 37 -9.14 7.08 5.91
N LEU A 38 -8.99 7.31 4.59
CA LEU A 38 -8.94 6.20 3.63
C LEU A 38 -7.71 5.30 3.85
N THR A 39 -6.54 5.89 4.09
CA THR A 39 -5.31 5.15 4.38
C THR A 39 -5.47 4.29 5.63
N ALA A 40 -6.04 4.85 6.71
CA ALA A 40 -6.29 4.12 7.95
C ALA A 40 -7.19 2.90 7.71
N ARG A 41 -8.31 3.07 6.99
CA ARG A 41 -9.24 1.98 6.67
C ARG A 41 -8.61 0.90 5.79
N LEU A 42 -7.79 1.27 4.82
CA LEU A 42 -7.07 0.32 3.96
C LEU A 42 -5.95 -0.41 4.73
N GLY A 43 -5.42 0.20 5.79
CA GLY A 43 -4.43 -0.41 6.67
C GLY A 43 -4.97 -1.57 7.52
N GLU A 44 -6.28 -1.66 7.70
CA GLU A 44 -6.91 -2.68 8.54
C GLU A 44 -6.94 -4.06 7.87
N GLU A 45 -6.48 -5.08 8.59
CA GLU A 45 -6.59 -6.49 8.19
C GLU A 45 -8.05 -6.97 8.25
N LEU A 46 -8.43 -7.90 7.39
CA LEU A 46 -9.77 -8.49 7.41
C LEU A 46 -9.96 -9.40 8.63
N LEU A 47 -10.88 -9.00 9.52
CA LEU A 47 -11.29 -9.78 10.70
C LEU A 47 -10.10 -10.26 11.56
N PRO A 48 -9.21 -9.37 12.05
CA PRO A 48 -7.92 -9.74 12.64
C PRO A 48 -8.04 -10.58 13.92
N ARG A 49 -9.19 -10.50 14.59
CA ARG A 49 -9.47 -11.24 15.84
C ARG A 49 -9.98 -12.67 15.61
N TRP A 50 -10.14 -13.08 14.35
CA TRP A 50 -10.68 -14.40 13.99
C TRP A 50 -9.57 -15.28 13.40
N PRO A 51 -9.25 -16.42 14.02
CA PRO A 51 -8.11 -17.26 13.60
C PRO A 51 -8.48 -18.32 12.56
N ASP A 52 -9.71 -18.33 12.05
CA ASP A 52 -10.22 -19.41 11.20
C ASP A 52 -9.42 -19.58 9.89
N GLU A 53 -9.05 -20.83 9.56
CA GLU A 53 -8.24 -21.14 8.36
C GLU A 53 -8.90 -20.71 7.05
N TRP A 54 -10.24 -20.71 6.98
CA TRP A 54 -10.96 -20.27 5.79
C TRP A 54 -10.76 -18.77 5.50
N LEU A 55 -10.34 -17.97 6.49
CA LEU A 55 -10.04 -16.54 6.32
C LEU A 55 -8.70 -16.30 5.63
N VAL A 56 -7.76 -17.24 5.68
CA VAL A 56 -6.42 -17.07 5.08
C VAL A 56 -6.50 -16.61 3.62
N PRO A 57 -7.18 -17.34 2.70
CA PRO A 57 -7.29 -16.90 1.31
C PRO A 57 -8.13 -15.63 1.14
N GLU A 58 -9.06 -15.32 2.04
CA GLU A 58 -9.85 -14.08 1.97
C GLU A 58 -9.04 -12.86 2.40
N ARG A 59 -8.16 -13.00 3.39
CA ARG A 59 -7.18 -11.99 3.80
C ARG A 59 -6.16 -11.75 2.71
N GLU A 60 -5.60 -12.81 2.11
CA GLU A 60 -4.67 -12.67 0.98
C GLU A 60 -5.31 -11.91 -0.20
N ARG A 61 -6.56 -12.24 -0.55
CA ARG A 61 -7.30 -11.51 -1.60
C ARG A 61 -7.54 -10.05 -1.23
N TRP A 62 -7.89 -9.79 0.03
CA TRP A 62 -8.06 -8.42 0.52
C TRP A 62 -6.76 -7.64 0.49
N ASP A 63 -5.65 -8.25 0.89
CA ASP A 63 -4.31 -7.67 0.87
C ASP A 63 -3.93 -7.24 -0.55
N GLN A 64 -4.17 -8.05 -1.57
CA GLN A 64 -3.90 -7.65 -2.96
C GLN A 64 -4.68 -6.39 -3.37
N VAL A 65 -5.96 -6.30 -3.00
CA VAL A 65 -6.80 -5.14 -3.35
C VAL A 65 -6.34 -3.89 -2.60
N ARG A 66 -6.14 -3.99 -1.28
CA ARG A 66 -5.80 -2.82 -0.44
C ARG A 66 -4.38 -2.32 -0.73
N LEU A 67 -3.43 -3.21 -1.00
CA LEU A 67 -2.07 -2.84 -1.41
C LEU A 67 -2.10 -2.05 -2.71
N HIS A 68 -2.83 -2.53 -3.72
CA HIS A 68 -2.93 -1.82 -4.99
C HIS A 68 -3.57 -0.43 -4.83
N ALA A 69 -4.60 -0.32 -4.01
CA ALA A 69 -5.26 0.95 -3.71
C ALA A 69 -4.35 1.93 -2.94
N LEU A 70 -3.62 1.47 -1.93
CA LEU A 70 -2.66 2.28 -1.19
C LEU A 70 -1.53 2.79 -2.09
N GLU A 71 -1.03 1.94 -2.99
CA GLU A 71 0.00 2.33 -3.96
C GLU A 71 -0.50 3.41 -4.92
N GLY A 72 -1.71 3.24 -5.48
CA GLY A 72 -2.33 4.23 -6.36
C GLY A 72 -2.63 5.54 -5.65
N LEU A 73 -3.15 5.48 -4.42
CA LEU A 73 -3.42 6.65 -3.59
C LEU A 73 -2.14 7.42 -3.26
N ALA A 74 -1.07 6.72 -2.87
CA ALA A 74 0.22 7.34 -2.55
C ALA A 74 0.82 8.06 -3.77
N GLN A 75 0.79 7.43 -4.95
CA GLN A 75 1.26 8.05 -6.19
C GLN A 75 0.43 9.27 -6.58
N ARG A 76 -0.89 9.21 -6.38
CA ARG A 76 -1.78 10.35 -6.63
C ARG A 76 -1.49 11.52 -5.69
N LEU A 77 -1.37 11.26 -4.39
CA LEU A 77 -1.00 12.28 -3.40
C LEU A 77 0.36 12.92 -3.70
N GLN A 78 1.35 12.11 -4.10
CA GLN A 78 2.66 12.60 -4.52
C GLN A 78 2.56 13.57 -5.70
N ARG A 79 1.74 13.24 -6.72
CA ARG A 79 1.55 14.09 -7.91
C ARG A 79 0.94 15.45 -7.58
N GLU A 80 0.07 15.51 -6.57
CA GLU A 80 -0.54 16.75 -6.08
C GLU A 80 0.37 17.51 -5.08
N GLY A 81 1.54 16.98 -4.73
CA GLY A 81 2.48 17.60 -3.79
C GLY A 81 2.15 17.36 -2.32
N GLU A 82 1.19 16.49 -2.01
CA GLU A 82 0.79 16.12 -0.65
C GLU A 82 1.74 15.06 -0.06
N TYR A 83 3.03 15.42 0.08
CA TYR A 83 4.10 14.47 0.38
C TYR A 83 3.94 13.74 1.72
N LEU A 84 3.47 14.42 2.76
CA LEU A 84 3.27 13.80 4.08
C LEU A 84 2.22 12.68 4.01
N ALA A 85 1.07 12.97 3.41
CA ALA A 85 0.00 11.99 3.24
C ALA A 85 0.45 10.85 2.31
N ALA A 86 1.12 11.18 1.19
CA ALA A 86 1.67 10.18 0.28
C ALA A 86 2.63 9.20 0.98
N LEU A 87 3.52 9.74 1.82
CA LEU A 87 4.49 8.94 2.57
C LEU A 87 3.80 8.04 3.57
N GLN A 88 2.82 8.54 4.32
CA GLN A 88 2.03 7.75 5.26
C GLN A 88 1.29 6.61 4.55
N THR A 89 0.64 6.89 3.42
CA THR A 89 -0.06 5.86 2.62
C THR A 89 0.88 4.78 2.12
N ALA A 90 2.04 5.16 1.57
CA ALA A 90 3.03 4.19 1.08
C ALA A 90 3.69 3.41 2.23
N LEU A 91 3.84 4.01 3.41
CA LEU A 91 4.32 3.33 4.62
C LEU A 91 3.32 2.27 5.08
N THR A 92 2.02 2.56 5.06
CA THR A 92 0.96 1.59 5.36
C THR A 92 1.03 0.39 4.40
N ALA A 93 1.22 0.62 3.10
CA ALA A 93 1.40 -0.47 2.14
C ALA A 93 2.64 -1.33 2.45
N ALA A 94 3.78 -0.69 2.77
CA ALA A 94 5.01 -1.38 3.12
C ALA A 94 4.97 -2.08 4.49
N GLN A 95 4.03 -1.74 5.37
CA GLN A 95 3.79 -2.47 6.62
C GLN A 95 2.96 -3.73 6.40
N ILE A 96 1.99 -3.68 5.47
CA ILE A 96 1.18 -4.84 5.08
C ILE A 96 2.05 -5.88 4.37
N ASP A 97 2.87 -5.45 3.41
CA ASP A 97 3.82 -6.33 2.72
C ASP A 97 5.21 -5.66 2.64
N PRO A 98 6.11 -5.99 3.59
CA PRO A 98 7.46 -5.42 3.64
C PRO A 98 8.34 -5.73 2.42
N ILE A 99 8.12 -6.88 1.76
CA ILE A 99 8.93 -7.32 0.61
C ILE A 99 8.38 -6.82 -0.73
N ARG A 100 7.23 -6.16 -0.74
CA ARG A 100 6.62 -5.60 -1.95
C ARG A 100 7.40 -4.42 -2.49
N GLU A 101 8.12 -4.66 -3.59
CA GLU A 101 9.03 -3.65 -4.16
C GLU A 101 8.29 -2.39 -4.66
N THR A 102 7.06 -2.53 -5.16
CA THR A 102 6.27 -1.39 -5.65
C THR A 102 5.99 -0.37 -4.56
N ALA A 103 5.56 -0.81 -3.37
CA ALA A 103 5.35 0.06 -2.21
C ALA A 103 6.65 0.74 -1.76
N GLN A 104 7.74 -0.02 -1.71
CA GLN A 104 9.07 0.48 -1.33
C GLN A 104 9.61 1.50 -2.34
N ARG A 105 9.33 1.30 -3.62
CA ARG A 105 9.73 2.21 -4.70
C ARG A 105 8.99 3.53 -4.58
N ILE A 106 7.69 3.49 -4.36
CA ILE A 106 6.86 4.69 -4.18
C ILE A 106 7.36 5.51 -2.97
N LEU A 107 7.71 4.85 -1.85
CA LEU A 107 8.33 5.53 -0.71
C LEU A 107 9.60 6.30 -1.09
N ILE A 108 10.48 5.67 -1.85
CA ILE A 108 11.74 6.29 -2.29
C ILE A 108 11.44 7.43 -3.28
N GLU A 109 10.52 7.25 -4.22
CA GLU A 109 10.09 8.29 -5.16
C GLU A 109 9.52 9.52 -4.45
N ILE A 110 8.71 9.33 -3.42
CA ILE A 110 8.16 10.42 -2.59
C ILE A 110 9.28 11.17 -1.87
N LEU A 111 10.19 10.44 -1.20
CA LEU A 111 11.33 11.05 -0.49
C LEU A 111 12.23 11.85 -1.44
N LEU A 112 12.44 11.36 -2.66
CA LEU A 112 13.22 12.07 -3.68
C LEU A 112 12.49 13.31 -4.20
N ALA A 113 11.18 13.23 -4.40
CA ALA A 113 10.36 14.37 -4.83
C ALA A 113 10.31 15.48 -3.76
N GLU A 114 10.29 15.11 -2.48
CA GLU A 114 10.42 16.04 -1.34
C GLU A 114 11.84 16.62 -1.20
N GLY A 115 12.83 16.09 -1.94
CA GLY A 115 14.23 16.50 -1.87
C GLY A 115 15.04 15.81 -0.76
N ASN A 116 14.44 14.86 -0.03
CA ASN A 116 15.06 14.13 1.06
C ASN A 116 15.88 12.91 0.57
N ARG A 117 16.95 13.19 -0.18
CA ARG A 117 17.83 12.18 -0.81
C ARG A 117 18.49 11.24 0.21
N ALA A 118 18.90 11.77 1.36
CA ALA A 118 19.53 10.96 2.41
C ALA A 118 18.57 9.90 2.97
N CYS A 119 17.30 10.27 3.22
CA CYS A 119 16.29 9.31 3.65
C CYS A 119 15.96 8.29 2.56
N ALA A 120 15.90 8.70 1.28
CA ALA A 120 15.69 7.80 0.16
C ALA A 120 16.78 6.71 0.06
N VAL A 121 18.06 7.11 0.15
CA VAL A 121 19.20 6.19 0.14
C VAL A 121 19.17 5.26 1.36
N LYS A 122 18.90 5.80 2.56
CA LYS A 122 18.77 5.00 3.79
C LYS A 122 17.67 3.94 3.63
N ARG A 123 16.50 4.33 3.11
CA ARG A 123 15.36 3.44 2.91
C ARG A 123 15.68 2.30 1.94
N TYR A 124 16.35 2.60 0.84
CA TYR A 124 16.83 1.59 -0.09
C TYR A 124 17.79 0.59 0.56
N GLN A 125 18.73 1.06 1.38
CA GLN A 125 19.67 0.18 2.08
C GLN A 125 18.99 -0.73 3.09
N GLU A 126 17.97 -0.24 3.79
CA GLU A 126 17.11 -1.06 4.67
C GLU A 126 16.37 -2.13 3.88
N TYR A 127 15.70 -1.74 2.80
CA TYR A 127 14.96 -2.67 1.95
C TYR A 127 15.87 -3.74 1.30
N ARG A 128 17.05 -3.34 0.81
CA ARG A 128 18.04 -4.29 0.28
C ARG A 128 18.51 -5.29 1.34
N ARG A 129 18.68 -4.86 2.59
CA ARG A 129 19.04 -5.77 3.70
C ARG A 129 17.91 -6.76 3.98
N LEU A 130 16.66 -6.29 3.98
CA LEU A 130 15.48 -7.14 4.15
C LEU A 130 15.37 -8.21 3.05
N LEU A 131 15.45 -7.83 1.77
CA LEU A 131 15.36 -8.81 0.68
C LEU A 131 16.46 -9.87 0.73
N ARG A 132 17.67 -9.47 1.14
CA ARG A 132 18.77 -10.40 1.31
C ARG A 132 18.55 -11.35 2.49
N SER A 133 17.99 -10.88 3.60
CA SER A 133 17.75 -11.73 4.78
C SER A 133 16.61 -12.71 4.55
N GLU A 134 15.50 -12.25 3.98
CA GLU A 134 14.28 -13.05 3.86
C GLU A 134 14.27 -13.95 2.62
N LEU A 135 14.82 -13.47 1.50
CA LEU A 135 14.63 -14.11 0.19
C LEU A 135 15.95 -14.43 -0.53
N ALA A 136 17.10 -14.02 0.00
CA ALA A 136 18.41 -14.13 -0.65
C ALA A 136 18.45 -13.50 -2.07
N VAL A 137 17.64 -12.46 -2.31
CA VAL A 137 17.61 -11.73 -3.59
C VAL A 137 18.07 -10.29 -3.43
N GLU A 138 18.32 -9.63 -4.56
CA GLU A 138 18.61 -8.20 -4.63
C GLU A 138 17.39 -7.41 -5.12
N PRO A 139 17.29 -6.10 -4.81
CA PRO A 139 16.33 -5.23 -5.46
C PRO A 139 16.46 -5.24 -6.98
N SER A 140 15.36 -4.98 -7.67
CA SER A 140 15.31 -4.97 -9.13
C SER A 140 16.24 -3.90 -9.74
N PRO A 141 16.56 -4.03 -11.04
CA PRO A 141 17.28 -2.99 -11.77
C PRO A 141 16.58 -1.63 -11.74
N LEU A 142 15.25 -1.59 -11.73
CA LEU A 142 14.47 -0.35 -11.67
C LEU A 142 14.73 0.38 -10.35
N MET A 143 14.62 -0.34 -9.23
CA MET A 143 14.90 0.21 -7.90
C MET A 143 16.35 0.71 -7.78
N LYS A 144 17.31 -0.07 -8.29
CA LYS A 144 18.73 0.30 -8.28
C LYS A 144 19.00 1.60 -9.04
N ARG A 145 18.41 1.75 -10.23
CA ARG A 145 18.56 2.96 -11.06
C ARG A 145 18.00 4.19 -10.37
N LEU A 146 16.80 4.09 -9.80
CA LEU A 146 16.16 5.18 -9.06
C LEU A 146 17.08 5.80 -8.00
N VAL A 147 17.78 4.95 -7.24
CA VAL A 147 18.68 5.41 -6.16
C VAL A 147 20.03 5.88 -6.71
N GLN A 148 20.53 5.26 -7.78
CA GLN A 148 21.76 5.70 -8.44
C GLN A 148 21.63 7.11 -9.01
N ASP A 149 20.49 7.42 -9.63
CA ASP A 149 20.18 8.77 -10.14
C ASP A 149 20.08 9.78 -8.98
N ALA A 150 19.54 9.33 -7.84
CA ALA A 150 19.50 10.10 -6.60
C ALA A 150 20.86 10.30 -5.90
N MET A 151 21.91 9.62 -6.32
CA MET A 151 23.28 9.85 -5.82
C MET A 151 24.12 10.67 -6.79
N SER A 152 23.70 10.78 -8.05
CA SER A 152 24.49 11.36 -9.14
C SER A 152 24.11 12.81 -9.49
N ALA A 153 22.97 13.30 -8.99
CA ALA A 153 22.54 14.71 -9.09
C ALA A 153 22.84 15.48 -7.80
#